data_AF-A0CPC7-F1
#
_entry.id   AF-A0CPC7-F1
#
_cell.length_a   1.000
_cell.length_b   1.000
_cell.length_c   1.000
_cell.angle_alpha   90.00
_cell.angle_beta   90.00
_cell.angle_gamma   90.00
#
_symmetry.space_group_name_H-M   'P 1'
#
loop_
_entity.id
_entity.type
_entity.pdbx_description
1 polymer ?
#
loop_
_entity_poly.entity_id
_entity_poly.type
_entity_poly.pdbx_seq_one_letter_code
_entity_poly.pdbx_strand_id
1 'polypeptide(L)'
;MSNAKSDGENQKFIMGDEPLRFQNYVAGQDEQQVPQQDQNLEYYNEYLRSIHSQCRLNKLSTLQNLYQLKELLNEKNELVTKLNKLERRNQELNSNVEETGEERKKRLRRPAQEIERHFTCPVDNCQKKYGAEGSLNQHIKLKHPELVKDRAFYKSNEQSQQQGEPESLSDLKQEQIQ
;
A
#
# COMPACT_ATOMS: atom_id res chain seq x y z
N MET A 1 50.98 3.30 -27.79
CA MET A 1 50.63 1.87 -27.64
C MET A 1 49.38 1.64 -28.47
N SER A 2 49.59 0.95 -29.57
CA SER A 2 48.67 0.54 -30.62
C SER A 2 47.78 -0.62 -30.13
N ASN A 3 46.51 -0.62 -30.52
CA ASN A 3 45.65 -1.80 -30.69
C ASN A 3 44.28 -1.32 -31.19
N ALA A 4 43.53 -2.03 -32.01
CA ALA A 4 43.75 -3.01 -33.06
C ALA A 4 42.37 -3.09 -33.73
N LYS A 5 42.34 -3.01 -35.06
CA LYS A 5 41.13 -3.12 -35.87
C LYS A 5 40.57 -4.55 -35.71
N SER A 6 39.27 -4.70 -35.48
CA SER A 6 38.58 -5.98 -35.63
C SER A 6 37.76 -5.94 -36.90
N ASP A 7 38.27 -6.63 -37.92
CA ASP A 7 37.60 -6.98 -39.15
C ASP A 7 36.46 -7.95 -38.84
N GLY A 8 35.22 -7.50 -39.08
CA GLY A 8 34.02 -8.34 -39.04
C GLY A 8 33.60 -8.67 -40.46
N GLU A 9 33.93 -9.88 -40.89
CA GLU A 9 33.65 -10.43 -42.22
C GLU A 9 32.16 -10.39 -42.54
N ASN A 10 31.85 -9.81 -43.70
CA ASN A 10 30.50 -9.64 -44.24
C ASN A 10 30.09 -10.93 -44.95
N GLN A 11 29.34 -11.78 -44.25
CA GLN A 11 28.87 -13.06 -44.78
C GLN A 11 27.76 -12.81 -45.82
N LYS A 12 28.12 -12.86 -47.11
CA LYS A 12 27.18 -12.82 -48.24
C LYS A 12 26.21 -13.99 -48.17
N PHE A 13 24.94 -13.73 -47.89
CA PHE A 13 23.85 -14.65 -48.17
C PHE A 13 23.73 -14.84 -49.69
N ILE A 14 24.04 -16.04 -50.18
CA ILE A 14 23.76 -16.46 -51.55
C ILE A 14 22.26 -16.78 -51.61
N MET A 15 21.48 -15.93 -52.28
CA MET A 15 20.12 -16.27 -52.67
C MET A 15 20.21 -17.27 -53.83
N GLY A 16 19.86 -18.53 -53.55
CA GLY A 16 19.67 -19.55 -54.58
C GLY A 16 18.34 -19.32 -55.28
N ASP A 17 18.37 -18.62 -56.41
CA ASP A 17 17.31 -18.65 -57.41
C ASP A 17 17.48 -19.89 -58.28
N GLU A 18 16.70 -20.95 -58.03
CA GLU A 18 16.44 -21.97 -59.06
C GLU A 18 15.06 -22.62 -58.84
N PRO A 19 14.01 -22.19 -59.56
CA PRO A 19 12.81 -23.00 -59.69
C PRO A 19 13.09 -24.11 -60.71
N LEU A 20 13.17 -25.35 -60.22
CA LEU A 20 13.24 -26.57 -61.02
C LEU A 20 12.15 -26.57 -62.09
N ARG A 21 12.59 -26.41 -63.34
CA ARG A 21 11.75 -26.53 -64.54
C ARG A 21 11.35 -28.00 -64.71
N PHE A 22 10.12 -28.32 -64.32
CA PHE A 22 9.54 -29.65 -64.52
C PHE A 22 9.32 -29.89 -66.02
N GLN A 23 10.26 -30.57 -66.67
CA GLN A 23 10.01 -31.20 -67.96
C GLN A 23 9.32 -32.54 -67.71
N ASN A 24 8.08 -32.69 -68.16
CA ASN A 24 7.55 -33.96 -68.66
C ASN A 24 6.27 -33.67 -69.47
N TYR A 25 6.41 -33.72 -70.79
CA TYR A 25 5.32 -33.77 -71.76
C TYR A 25 5.30 -35.19 -72.31
N VAL A 26 4.35 -36.01 -71.89
CA VAL A 26 4.04 -37.29 -72.54
C VAL A 26 2.53 -37.35 -72.73
N ALA A 27 2.12 -37.33 -73.99
CA ALA A 27 0.74 -37.52 -74.42
C ALA A 27 0.41 -39.02 -74.40
N GLY A 28 -0.77 -39.38 -73.91
CA GLY A 28 -1.30 -40.74 -73.99
C GLY A 28 -2.44 -40.96 -73.01
N GLN A 29 -3.61 -41.29 -73.55
CA GLN A 29 -4.89 -41.45 -72.87
C GLN A 29 -4.91 -42.77 -72.07
N ASP A 30 -5.39 -42.74 -70.82
CA ASP A 30 -6.52 -43.56 -70.34
C ASP A 30 -6.73 -43.42 -68.83
N GLU A 31 -8.00 -43.19 -68.50
CA GLU A 31 -8.78 -43.44 -67.28
C GLU A 31 -8.18 -43.29 -65.86
N GLN A 32 -8.86 -42.40 -65.13
CA GLN A 32 -9.20 -42.51 -63.70
C GLN A 32 -8.05 -42.45 -62.69
N GLN A 33 -7.66 -41.23 -62.32
CA GLN A 33 -7.23 -40.91 -60.94
C GLN A 33 -7.26 -39.39 -60.69
N VAL A 34 -8.38 -38.89 -60.19
CA VAL A 34 -8.45 -37.68 -59.34
C VAL A 34 -8.84 -38.24 -57.97
N PRO A 35 -8.00 -38.24 -56.90
CA PRO A 35 -7.66 -37.02 -56.15
C PRO A 35 -6.38 -37.12 -55.25
N GLN A 36 -5.31 -36.36 -55.51
CA GLN A 36 -4.20 -36.25 -54.53
C GLN A 36 -3.63 -34.82 -54.38
N GLN A 37 -3.93 -33.92 -55.31
CA GLN A 37 -3.48 -32.53 -55.26
C GLN A 37 -4.36 -31.65 -54.33
N ASP A 38 -5.66 -31.97 -54.18
CA ASP A 38 -6.59 -31.18 -53.36
C ASP A 38 -6.28 -31.25 -51.85
N GLN A 39 -5.86 -32.41 -51.34
CA GLN A 39 -5.49 -32.56 -49.92
C GLN A 39 -4.28 -31.69 -49.53
N ASN A 40 -3.34 -31.50 -50.47
CA ASN A 40 -2.13 -30.72 -50.24
C ASN A 40 -2.42 -29.21 -50.24
N LEU A 41 -3.40 -28.78 -51.05
CA LEU A 41 -3.88 -27.40 -51.08
C LEU A 41 -4.72 -27.06 -49.84
N GLU A 42 -5.57 -27.98 -49.39
CA GLU A 42 -6.37 -27.79 -48.18
C GLU A 42 -5.49 -27.69 -46.92
N TYR A 43 -4.47 -28.56 -46.80
CA TYR A 43 -3.46 -28.47 -45.75
C TYR A 43 -2.72 -27.12 -45.76
N TYR A 44 -2.27 -26.66 -46.93
CA TYR A 44 -1.58 -25.38 -47.04
C TYR A 44 -2.48 -24.19 -46.68
N ASN A 45 -3.75 -24.23 -47.08
CA ASN A 45 -4.74 -23.22 -46.71
C ASN A 45 -5.01 -23.20 -45.20
N GLU A 46 -5.12 -24.36 -44.56
CA GLU A 46 -5.29 -24.47 -43.12
C GLU A 46 -4.04 -23.96 -42.36
N TYR A 47 -2.85 -24.33 -42.83
CA TYR A 47 -1.58 -23.85 -42.30
C TYR A 47 -1.47 -22.32 -42.37
N LEU A 48 -1.82 -21.71 -43.51
CA LEU A 48 -1.85 -20.25 -43.66
C LEU A 48 -2.87 -19.58 -42.74
N ARG A 49 -4.06 -20.15 -42.59
CA ARG A 49 -5.08 -19.66 -41.65
C ARG A 49 -4.57 -19.71 -40.22
N SER A 50 -3.87 -20.78 -39.85
CA SER A 50 -3.27 -20.94 -38.52
C SER A 50 -2.21 -19.88 -38.26
N ILE A 51 -1.27 -19.66 -39.20
CA ILE A 51 -0.25 -18.60 -39.07
C ILE A 51 -0.90 -17.23 -38.94
N HIS A 52 -1.86 -16.91 -39.80
CA HIS A 52 -2.54 -15.61 -39.76
C HIS A 52 -3.28 -15.40 -38.44
N SER A 53 -3.95 -16.43 -37.93
CA SER A 53 -4.57 -16.43 -36.60
C SER A 53 -3.54 -16.17 -35.50
N GLN A 54 -2.40 -16.87 -35.54
CA GLN A 54 -1.34 -16.71 -34.55
C GLN A 54 -0.71 -15.30 -34.59
N CYS A 55 -0.46 -14.76 -35.78
CA CYS A 55 0.03 -13.40 -35.95
C CYS A 55 -0.96 -12.37 -35.36
N ARG A 56 -2.27 -12.57 -35.59
CA ARG A 56 -3.31 -11.71 -35.02
C ARG A 56 -3.32 -11.79 -33.49
N LEU A 57 -3.27 -12.99 -32.92
CA LEU A 57 -3.24 -13.20 -31.47
C LEU A 57 -2.00 -12.58 -30.83
N ASN A 58 -0.82 -12.80 -31.41
CA ASN A 58 0.43 -12.23 -30.91
C ASN A 58 0.39 -10.70 -30.96
N LYS A 59 -0.13 -10.12 -32.04
CA LYS A 59 -0.30 -8.66 -32.15
C LYS A 59 -1.20 -8.10 -31.07
N LEU A 60 -2.34 -8.76 -30.79
CA LEU A 60 -3.25 -8.35 -29.73
C LEU A 60 -2.62 -8.47 -28.34
N SER A 61 -1.93 -9.58 -28.07
CA SER A 61 -1.20 -9.78 -26.82
C SER A 61 -0.14 -8.70 -26.58
N THR A 62 0.66 -8.37 -27.60
CA THR A 62 1.64 -7.28 -27.52
C THR A 62 0.99 -5.95 -27.21
N LEU A 63 -0.13 -5.61 -27.86
CA LEU A 63 -0.86 -4.36 -27.58
C LEU A 63 -1.40 -4.31 -26.14
N GLN A 64 -1.92 -5.42 -25.64
CA GLN A 64 -2.40 -5.53 -24.27
C GLN A 64 -1.25 -5.36 -23.26
N ASN A 65 -0.11 -5.99 -23.50
CA ASN A 65 1.08 -5.84 -22.66
C ASN A 65 1.59 -4.39 -22.67
N LEU A 66 1.60 -3.73 -23.83
CA LEU A 66 1.98 -2.31 -23.93
C LEU A 66 1.06 -1.40 -23.12
N TYR A 67 -0.24 -1.67 -23.11
CA TYR A 67 -1.21 -0.93 -22.31
C TYR A 67 -0.93 -1.12 -20.80
N GLN A 68 -0.75 -2.36 -20.36
CA GLN A 68 -0.41 -2.68 -18.96
C GLN A 68 0.90 -2.02 -18.52
N LEU A 69 1.94 -2.04 -19.36
CA LEU A 69 3.20 -1.37 -19.08
C LEU A 69 3.03 0.15 -18.91
N LYS A 70 2.14 0.76 -19.70
CA LYS A 70 1.85 2.20 -19.60
C LYS A 70 1.15 2.53 -18.28
N GLU A 71 0.20 1.72 -17.84
CA GLU A 71 -0.48 1.90 -16.55
C GLU A 71 0.51 1.77 -15.38
N LEU A 72 1.31 0.71 -15.37
CA LEU A 72 2.35 0.49 -14.35
C LEU A 72 3.38 1.62 -14.31
N LEU A 73 3.76 2.16 -15.47
CA LEU A 73 4.67 3.30 -15.54
C LEU A 73 4.05 4.55 -14.90
N ASN A 74 2.75 4.79 -15.14
CA ASN A 74 2.03 5.89 -14.51
C ASN A 74 1.96 5.71 -12.99
N GLU A 75 1.58 4.54 -12.51
CA GLU A 75 1.55 4.21 -11.08
C GLU A 75 2.92 4.40 -10.42
N LYS A 76 3.99 3.94 -11.07
CA LYS A 76 5.36 4.16 -10.59
C LYS A 76 5.66 5.65 -10.43
N ASN A 77 5.31 6.48 -11.42
CA ASN A 77 5.57 7.92 -11.36
C ASN A 77 4.78 8.61 -10.24
N GLU A 78 3.53 8.20 -10.02
CA GLU A 78 2.73 8.68 -8.90
C GLU A 78 3.34 8.30 -7.54
N LEU A 79 3.80 7.06 -7.40
CA LEU A 79 4.45 6.58 -6.18
C LEU A 79 5.76 7.31 -5.91
N VAL A 80 6.59 7.53 -6.93
CA VAL A 80 7.82 8.33 -6.81
C VAL A 80 7.50 9.74 -6.33
N THR A 81 6.46 10.36 -6.90
CA THR A 81 6.02 11.70 -6.48
C THR A 81 5.56 11.71 -5.02
N LYS A 82 4.82 10.68 -4.59
CA LYS A 82 4.38 10.53 -3.19
C LYS A 82 5.56 10.32 -2.24
N LEU A 83 6.53 9.50 -2.62
CA LEU A 83 7.75 9.25 -1.82
C LEU A 83 8.54 10.55 -1.63
N ASN A 84 8.80 11.30 -2.69
CA ASN A 84 9.52 12.58 -2.61
C ASN A 84 8.80 13.59 -1.70
N LYS A 85 7.46 13.62 -1.71
CA LYS A 85 6.68 14.47 -0.80
C LYS A 85 6.83 14.04 0.67
N LEU A 86 6.78 12.74 0.94
CA LEU A 86 6.96 12.21 2.28
C LEU A 86 8.38 12.43 2.80
N GLU A 87 9.38 12.29 1.94
CA GLU A 87 10.78 12.52 2.29
C GLU A 87 11.02 13.99 2.68
N ARG A 88 10.50 14.95 1.90
CA ARG A 88 10.53 16.38 2.26
C ARG A 88 9.85 16.66 3.60
N ARG A 89 8.65 16.12 3.82
CA ARG A 89 7.93 16.30 5.09
C ARG A 89 8.69 15.68 6.27
N ASN A 90 9.36 14.55 6.05
CA ASN A 90 10.18 13.91 7.08
C ASN A 90 11.39 14.78 7.42
N GLN A 91 12.06 15.35 6.41
CA GLN A 91 13.16 16.31 6.61
C GLN A 91 12.71 17.54 7.40
N GLU A 92 11.55 18.12 7.07
CA GLU A 92 10.97 19.26 7.81
C GLU A 92 10.63 18.90 9.27
N LEU A 93 10.09 17.70 9.51
CA LEU A 93 9.80 17.22 10.87
C LEU A 93 11.10 17.02 11.67
N ASN A 94 12.13 16.45 11.05
CA ASN A 94 13.42 16.25 11.71
C ASN A 94 14.11 17.59 11.99
N SER A 95 14.10 18.54 11.06
CA SER A 95 14.67 19.88 11.29
C SER A 95 13.95 20.61 12.44
N ASN A 96 12.62 20.50 12.52
CA ASN A 96 11.85 21.07 13.63
C ASN A 96 12.14 20.39 14.99
N VAL A 97 12.52 19.11 14.99
CA VAL A 97 12.91 18.40 16.21
C VAL A 97 14.29 18.83 16.69
N GLU A 98 15.24 19.05 15.79
CA GLU A 98 16.57 19.58 16.12
C GLU A 98 16.48 21.04 16.61
N GLU A 99 15.64 21.88 16.00
CA GLU A 99 15.44 23.28 16.40
C GLU A 99 14.69 23.43 17.73
N THR A 100 13.80 22.47 18.06
CA THR A 100 13.15 22.38 19.38
C THR A 100 13.86 21.43 20.36
N GLY A 101 15.10 21.07 20.05
CA GLY A 101 15.98 20.19 20.82
C GLY A 101 16.51 20.79 22.12
N GLU A 102 16.27 22.09 22.37
CA GLU A 102 16.40 22.65 23.71
C GLU A 102 15.29 22.07 24.60
N GLU A 103 15.65 21.00 25.31
CA GLU A 103 14.99 20.50 26.50
C GLU A 103 13.45 20.46 26.42
N ARG A 104 12.89 19.50 25.70
CA ARG A 104 11.65 18.88 26.22
C ARG A 104 12.02 18.17 27.51
N LYS A 105 12.21 18.94 28.60
CA LYS A 105 12.42 18.45 29.96
C LYS A 105 11.44 17.31 30.14
N LYS A 106 11.96 16.09 30.27
CA LYS A 106 11.15 14.92 30.59
C LYS A 106 10.30 15.36 31.76
N ARG A 107 8.98 15.38 31.58
CA ARG A 107 8.04 15.82 32.61
C ARG A 107 8.45 15.09 33.89
N LEU A 108 8.93 15.84 34.88
CA LEU A 108 9.33 15.28 36.16
C LEU A 108 8.09 14.60 36.72
N ARG A 109 8.17 13.27 36.85
CA ARG A 109 7.08 12.51 37.44
C ARG A 109 7.05 12.82 38.93
N ARG A 110 5.88 13.19 39.45
CA ARG A 110 5.68 13.29 40.90
C ARG A 110 5.93 11.91 41.54
N PRO A 111 6.58 11.84 42.71
CA PRO A 111 6.74 10.59 43.44
C PRO A 111 5.39 9.99 43.82
N ALA A 112 5.34 8.66 43.97
CA ALA A 112 4.09 7.94 44.18
C ALA A 112 3.37 8.32 45.50
N GLN A 113 4.09 8.87 46.48
CA GLN A 113 3.51 9.37 47.73
C GLN A 113 2.76 10.70 47.54
N GLU A 114 3.17 11.55 46.60
CA GLU A 114 2.55 12.87 46.35
C GLU A 114 1.31 12.81 45.46
N ILE A 115 1.01 11.64 44.88
CA ILE A 115 -0.17 11.45 44.05
C ILE A 115 -1.36 11.17 44.96
N GLU A 116 -2.23 12.16 45.12
CA GLU A 116 -3.54 12.00 45.77
C GLU A 116 -4.40 11.01 44.98
N ARG A 117 -5.00 10.04 45.66
CA ARG A 117 -5.73 8.92 45.03
C ARG A 117 -7.22 8.99 45.32
N HIS A 118 -7.88 9.99 44.75
CA HIS A 118 -9.32 10.25 44.95
C HIS A 118 -10.23 9.30 44.15
N PHE A 119 -9.71 8.65 43.12
CA PHE A 119 -10.50 7.78 42.24
C PHE A 119 -10.49 6.34 42.73
N THR A 120 -11.55 5.90 43.40
CA THR A 120 -11.67 4.54 43.94
C THR A 120 -12.43 3.63 42.99
N CYS A 121 -11.95 2.39 42.82
CA CYS A 121 -12.67 1.37 42.06
C CYS A 121 -14.01 1.05 42.76
N PRO A 122 -15.16 1.13 42.05
CA PRO A 122 -16.49 0.89 42.62
C PRO A 122 -16.80 -0.59 42.87
N VAL A 123 -15.91 -1.51 42.52
CA VAL A 123 -16.13 -2.95 42.73
C VAL A 123 -15.79 -3.31 44.17
N ASP A 124 -16.78 -3.85 44.89
CA ASP A 124 -16.73 -4.14 46.34
C ASP A 124 -15.48 -4.93 46.77
N ASN A 125 -15.00 -5.84 45.91
CA ASN A 125 -13.84 -6.69 46.19
C ASN A 125 -12.48 -6.12 45.72
N CYS A 126 -12.46 -4.97 45.03
CA CYS A 126 -11.22 -4.43 44.47
C CYS A 126 -10.60 -3.30 45.31
N GLN A 127 -11.41 -2.35 45.80
CA GLN A 127 -11.01 -1.22 46.67
C GLN A 127 -9.74 -0.43 46.26
N LYS A 128 -9.28 -0.54 45.00
CA LYS A 128 -8.06 0.11 44.51
C LYS A 128 -8.30 1.59 44.26
N LYS A 129 -7.33 2.42 44.63
CA LYS A 129 -7.38 3.88 44.44
C LYS A 129 -6.35 4.36 43.43
N TYR A 130 -6.75 5.33 42.62
CA TYR A 130 -6.00 5.87 41.50
C TYR A 130 -5.94 7.40 41.57
N GLY A 131 -4.86 7.99 41.06
CA GLY A 131 -4.67 9.45 41.09
C GLY A 131 -5.23 10.22 39.91
N ALA A 132 -5.74 9.49 38.91
CA ALA A 132 -6.41 10.08 37.75
C ALA A 132 -7.49 9.14 37.24
N GLU A 133 -8.57 9.71 36.71
CA GLU A 133 -9.68 8.97 36.13
C GLU A 133 -9.22 8.02 35.01
N GLY A 134 -8.30 8.46 34.14
CA GLY A 134 -7.76 7.62 33.07
C GLY A 134 -7.08 6.34 33.58
N SER A 135 -6.40 6.41 34.72
CA SER A 135 -5.79 5.23 35.35
C SER A 135 -6.82 4.30 36.01
N LEU A 136 -7.91 4.86 36.55
CA LEU A 136 -9.06 4.06 37.03
C LEU A 136 -9.78 3.37 35.87
N ASN A 137 -10.05 4.10 34.78
CA ASN A 137 -10.72 3.58 33.59
C ASN A 137 -9.91 2.45 32.94
N GLN A 138 -8.58 2.61 32.87
CA GLN A 138 -7.70 1.53 32.42
C GLN A 138 -7.74 0.33 33.36
N HIS A 139 -7.76 0.55 34.67
CA HIS A 139 -7.90 -0.52 35.64
C HIS A 139 -9.20 -1.31 35.45
N ILE A 140 -10.35 -0.64 35.34
CA ILE A 140 -11.65 -1.28 35.12
C ILE A 140 -11.61 -2.11 33.82
N LYS A 141 -11.05 -1.56 32.73
CA LYS A 141 -10.90 -2.31 31.46
C LYS A 141 -10.08 -3.59 31.58
N LEU A 142 -9.02 -3.58 32.39
CA LEU A 142 -8.09 -4.71 32.50
C LEU A 142 -8.47 -5.71 33.61
N LYS A 143 -9.18 -5.27 34.65
CA LYS A 143 -9.47 -6.08 35.85
C LYS A 143 -10.97 -6.34 36.06
N HIS A 144 -11.82 -5.56 35.43
CA HIS A 144 -13.29 -5.68 35.49
C HIS A 144 -13.91 -5.63 34.09
N PRO A 145 -13.48 -6.48 33.14
CA PRO A 145 -13.98 -6.46 31.77
C PRO A 145 -15.49 -6.68 31.66
N GLU A 146 -16.10 -7.34 32.64
CA GLU A 146 -17.55 -7.52 32.77
C GLU A 146 -18.31 -6.19 32.85
N LEU A 147 -17.76 -5.17 33.54
CA LEU A 147 -18.41 -3.87 33.71
C LEU A 147 -18.33 -2.98 32.45
N VAL A 148 -17.38 -3.24 31.56
CA VAL A 148 -17.19 -2.45 30.33
C VAL A 148 -18.23 -2.79 29.26
N LYS A 149 -18.84 -3.98 29.36
CA LYS A 149 -19.88 -4.43 28.42
C LYS A 149 -21.20 -3.67 28.61
N ASP A 150 -21.45 -3.21 29.84
CA ASP A 150 -22.65 -2.47 30.19
C ASP A 150 -22.40 -0.97 30.08
N ARG A 151 -22.78 -0.40 28.93
CA ARG A 151 -22.63 1.04 28.58
C ARG A 151 -23.21 2.01 29.64
N ALA A 152 -24.09 1.53 30.52
CA ALA A 152 -24.74 2.33 31.56
C ALA A 152 -23.81 2.67 32.74
N PHE A 153 -22.75 1.89 32.99
CA PHE A 153 -21.88 2.06 34.16
C PHE A 153 -20.97 3.30 34.07
N TYR A 154 -20.60 3.72 32.86
CA TYR A 154 -19.67 4.83 32.64
C TYR A 154 -20.24 6.20 32.99
N LYS A 155 -21.57 6.37 33.05
CA LYS A 155 -22.20 7.69 33.24
C LYS A 155 -22.35 8.12 34.71
N SER A 156 -22.39 7.18 35.65
CA SER A 156 -22.62 7.50 37.07
C SER A 156 -21.38 8.03 37.80
N ASN A 157 -20.19 7.90 37.21
CA ASN A 157 -18.93 8.34 37.83
C ASN A 157 -18.54 9.79 37.47
N GLU A 158 -19.25 10.43 36.53
CA GLU A 158 -18.97 11.78 36.04
C GLU A 158 -19.61 12.88 36.91
N GLN A 159 -20.64 12.53 37.69
CA GLN A 159 -21.46 13.50 38.45
C GLN A 159 -21.07 13.65 39.94
N SER A 160 -20.24 12.76 40.49
CA SER A 160 -20.00 12.69 41.94
C SER A 160 -18.80 13.49 42.45
N GLN A 161 -18.18 14.39 41.65
CA GLN A 161 -16.96 15.12 42.06
C GLN A 161 -16.95 16.63 41.78
N GLN A 162 -18.13 17.27 41.62
CA GLN A 162 -18.24 18.74 41.61
C GLN A 162 -18.71 19.36 42.94
N GLN A 163 -18.87 18.60 44.01
CA GLN A 163 -19.26 19.14 45.32
C GLN A 163 -18.10 19.07 46.31
N GLY A 164 -17.39 20.18 46.39
CA GLY A 164 -16.32 20.46 47.33
C GLY A 164 -15.96 21.95 47.26
N GLU A 165 -16.97 22.83 47.22
CA GLU A 165 -16.77 24.23 47.60
C GLU A 165 -16.56 24.30 49.12
N PRO A 166 -15.51 24.96 49.63
CA PRO A 166 -15.51 25.40 51.01
C PRO A 166 -16.30 26.71 51.12
N GLU A 167 -17.45 26.64 51.80
CA GLU A 167 -18.19 27.82 52.27
C GLU A 167 -17.36 28.63 53.28
N SER A 168 -17.24 29.92 52.96
CA SER A 168 -17.14 31.10 53.84
C SER A 168 -15.87 31.35 54.67
N LEU A 169 -15.29 32.54 54.44
CA LEU A 169 -14.66 33.34 55.49
C LEU A 169 -15.01 34.83 55.29
N SER A 170 -16.20 35.15 55.82
CA SER A 170 -16.59 36.39 56.49
C SER A 170 -16.17 37.74 55.90
N ASP A 171 -17.16 38.40 55.28
CA ASP A 171 -17.39 39.84 55.44
C ASP A 171 -17.34 40.25 56.92
N LEU A 172 -16.41 41.16 57.24
CA LEU A 172 -16.49 42.10 58.36
C LEU A 172 -15.35 43.12 58.21
N LYS A 173 -15.65 44.26 57.57
CA LYS A 173 -15.50 45.57 58.21
C LYS A 173 -16.16 46.65 57.37
N GLN A 174 -17.26 47.15 57.94
CA GLN A 174 -18.00 48.34 57.58
C GLN A 174 -17.12 49.60 57.69
N GLU A 175 -17.33 50.48 56.72
CA GLU A 175 -17.64 51.92 56.83
C GLU A 175 -16.86 52.86 57.77
N GLN A 176 -16.81 54.12 57.28
CA GLN A 176 -16.36 55.38 57.89
C GLN A 176 -14.85 55.60 57.74
N ILE A 177 -14.37 56.66 57.08
CA ILE A 177 -14.60 58.08 57.38
C ILE A 177 -14.43 58.93 56.11
N GLN A 178 -15.25 59.99 56.06
CA GLN A 178 -15.17 61.26 55.31
C GLN A 178 -13.85 61.64 54.64
#